data_AF-A0A951NV39-F1
#
_entry.id   AF-A0A951NV39-F1
#
_cell.length_a   1.000
_cell.length_b   1.000
_cell.length_c   1.000
_cell.angle_alpha   90.00
_cell.angle_beta   90.00
_cell.angle_gamma   90.00
#
_symmetry.space_group_name_H-M   'P 1'
#
loop_
_entity.id
_entity.type
_entity.pdbx_description
1 polymer ?
#
loop_
_entity_poly.entity_id
_entity_poly.type
_entity_poly.pdbx_seq_one_letter_code
_entity_poly.pdbx_strand_id
1 'polypeptide(L)'
;MQMPGRKSAPQNESENVLQDDFLDTPVEGEEDWMDEGDGQLAVDVYQTKDNVVIKAPIAGVTPDNIDIEVAEDVVTIRGERVDEKEVDREHYYVQECYWGAFSRSVILPTSTIAEKAAAALKDGVLTITIPKVAQDKVKKIKVKPVG
;
A
#
# COMPACT_ATOMS: atom_id res chain seq x y z
N MET A 1 48.42 -23.82 7.59
CA MET A 1 48.86 -23.90 9.01
C MET A 1 48.10 -24.99 9.75
N GLN A 2 48.58 -25.33 10.94
CA GLN A 2 48.33 -26.55 11.72
C GLN A 2 47.99 -26.14 13.17
N MET A 3 47.15 -26.81 13.97
CA MET A 3 46.30 -28.01 13.83
C MET A 3 45.06 -27.85 14.75
N PRO A 4 43.97 -28.64 14.61
CA PRO A 4 42.73 -28.44 15.37
C PRO A 4 42.77 -29.04 16.79
N GLY A 5 41.76 -28.68 17.59
CA GLY A 5 41.36 -29.40 18.81
C GLY A 5 40.09 -28.80 19.41
N ARG A 6 39.36 -29.48 20.31
CA ARG A 6 39.27 -30.91 20.64
C ARG A 6 37.97 -31.10 21.45
N LYS A 7 37.27 -32.23 21.28
CA LYS A 7 35.96 -32.48 21.93
C LYS A 7 36.02 -32.52 23.47
N SER A 8 34.92 -32.09 24.11
CA SER A 8 34.33 -32.79 25.26
C SER A 8 32.84 -32.47 25.41
N ALA A 9 32.07 -33.44 25.93
CA ALA A 9 30.67 -33.29 26.35
C ALA A 9 30.32 -34.42 27.35
N PRO A 10 29.56 -34.12 28.40
CA PRO A 10 28.58 -35.02 29.01
C PRO A 10 27.17 -34.34 28.95
N GLN A 11 26.02 -35.00 28.87
CA GLN A 11 25.43 -36.03 29.76
C GLN A 11 25.34 -35.55 31.23
N ASN A 12 24.21 -35.63 31.96
CA ASN A 12 22.81 -35.99 31.69
C ASN A 12 21.92 -35.04 32.56
N GLU A 13 20.60 -35.11 32.74
CA GLU A 13 19.61 -36.21 32.69
C GLU A 13 18.29 -35.74 32.03
N SER A 14 17.16 -35.69 32.74
CA SER A 14 15.85 -35.21 32.26
C SER A 14 14.97 -34.69 33.39
N GLU A 15 14.25 -33.58 33.17
CA GLU A 15 12.91 -33.34 33.75
C GLU A 15 11.97 -32.81 32.66
N ASN A 16 10.69 -33.15 32.74
CA ASN A 16 9.69 -32.91 31.71
C ASN A 16 8.60 -31.95 32.22
N VAL A 17 8.48 -30.77 31.63
CA VAL A 17 7.41 -29.81 31.91
C VAL A 17 6.73 -29.46 30.59
N LEU A 18 5.50 -29.93 30.43
CA LEU A 18 4.65 -29.64 29.27
C LEU A 18 4.07 -28.22 29.43
N GLN A 19 4.48 -27.28 28.58
CA GLN A 19 3.89 -25.93 28.54
C GLN A 19 3.98 -25.34 27.11
N ASP A 20 2.86 -25.44 26.40
CA ASP A 20 2.41 -24.52 25.33
C ASP A 20 3.30 -24.33 24.08
N ASP A 21 3.53 -25.42 23.33
CA ASP A 21 3.92 -25.41 21.90
C ASP A 21 2.79 -24.81 21.00
N PHE A 22 2.46 -23.52 21.17
CA PHE A 22 1.34 -22.89 20.46
C PHE A 22 1.55 -21.43 20.02
N LEU A 23 2.76 -20.87 20.19
CA LEU A 23 3.07 -19.47 19.83
C LEU A 23 4.45 -19.29 19.13
N ASP A 24 4.93 -20.29 18.40
CA ASP A 24 6.08 -20.15 17.49
C ASP A 24 5.90 -20.97 16.20
N THR A 25 4.68 -20.88 15.62
CA THR A 25 4.47 -21.26 14.21
C THR A 25 4.68 -20.00 13.36
N PRO A 26 5.64 -19.97 12.43
CA PRO A 26 5.70 -18.90 11.44
C PRO A 26 4.38 -18.87 10.68
N VAL A 27 3.71 -17.72 10.64
CA VAL A 27 2.48 -17.57 9.85
C VAL A 27 2.87 -17.41 8.40
N GLU A 28 3.00 -18.55 7.69
CA GLU A 28 3.19 -18.61 6.24
C GLU A 28 1.96 -17.98 5.54
N GLY A 29 1.98 -16.65 5.38
CA GLY A 29 0.85 -15.89 4.85
C GLY A 29 0.88 -14.38 5.10
N GLU A 30 1.68 -13.88 6.04
CA GLU A 30 2.01 -12.44 6.11
C GLU A 30 3.26 -12.16 5.26
N GLU A 31 3.09 -12.29 3.93
CA GLU A 31 3.93 -11.56 2.99
C GLU A 31 3.76 -10.07 3.26
N ASP A 32 4.84 -9.31 3.40
CA ASP A 32 4.76 -7.87 3.62
C ASP A 32 4.38 -7.20 2.29
N TRP A 33 3.08 -6.91 2.10
CA TRP A 33 2.48 -6.50 0.82
C TRP A 33 2.99 -5.15 0.26
N MET A 34 4.00 -4.54 0.89
CA MET A 34 4.79 -3.45 0.33
C MET A 34 5.97 -3.99 -0.49
N ASP A 35 5.70 -4.31 -1.76
CA ASP A 35 6.72 -4.65 -2.76
C ASP A 35 7.84 -3.60 -2.81
N GLU A 36 9.09 -4.01 -2.56
CA GLU A 36 10.26 -3.12 -2.48
C GLU A 36 10.64 -2.48 -3.84
N GLY A 37 9.96 -2.82 -4.95
CA GLY A 37 10.26 -2.33 -6.30
C GLY A 37 9.53 -1.07 -6.78
N ASP A 38 8.34 -0.77 -6.25
CA ASP A 38 7.39 0.16 -6.90
C ASP A 38 7.70 1.66 -6.73
N GLY A 39 7.58 2.43 -7.81
CA GLY A 39 7.69 3.88 -7.78
C GLY A 39 6.55 4.55 -7.03
N GLN A 40 6.87 5.44 -6.07
CA GLN A 40 5.84 6.15 -5.31
C GLN A 40 5.02 7.08 -6.21
N LEU A 41 3.72 6.80 -6.39
CA LEU A 41 2.82 7.73 -7.06
C LEU A 41 2.38 8.86 -6.11
N ALA A 42 2.70 10.10 -6.49
CA ALA A 42 2.24 11.31 -5.81
C ALA A 42 0.72 11.51 -5.99
N VAL A 43 0.02 11.86 -4.91
CA VAL A 43 -1.44 12.03 -4.91
C VAL A 43 -1.89 13.22 -4.07
N ASP A 44 -2.83 14.01 -4.59
CA ASP A 44 -3.67 14.93 -3.82
C ASP A 44 -4.94 14.19 -3.38
N VAL A 45 -5.33 14.35 -2.11
CA VAL A 45 -6.56 13.76 -1.55
C VAL A 45 -7.37 14.85 -0.88
N TYR A 46 -8.61 15.05 -1.33
CA TYR A 46 -9.50 16.08 -0.79
C TYR A 46 -10.96 15.63 -0.80
N GLN A 47 -11.84 16.41 -0.18
CA GLN A 47 -13.29 16.18 -0.24
C GLN A 47 -14.03 17.39 -0.81
N THR A 48 -15.09 17.09 -1.55
CA THR A 48 -16.16 18.03 -1.87
C THR A 48 -17.26 17.92 -0.82
N LYS A 49 -18.40 18.61 -1.01
CA LYS A 49 -19.59 18.40 -0.16
C LYS A 49 -20.02 16.92 -0.14
N ASP A 50 -20.06 16.29 -1.31
CA ASP A 50 -20.75 15.00 -1.51
C ASP A 50 -19.82 13.83 -1.90
N ASN A 51 -18.55 14.08 -2.26
CA ASN A 51 -17.58 13.05 -2.67
C ASN A 51 -16.21 13.22 -1.99
N VAL A 52 -15.46 12.13 -1.83
CA VAL A 52 -13.99 12.16 -1.74
C VAL A 52 -13.42 12.19 -3.16
N VAL A 53 -12.29 12.87 -3.36
CA VAL A 53 -11.60 12.95 -4.65
C VAL A 53 -10.11 12.72 -4.44
N ILE A 54 -9.53 11.84 -5.25
CA ILE A 54 -8.09 11.60 -5.35
C ILE A 54 -7.63 12.07 -6.72
N LYS A 55 -6.50 12.78 -6.79
CA LYS A 55 -5.87 13.19 -8.04
C LYS A 55 -4.41 12.76 -8.08
N ALA A 56 -3.95 12.33 -9.26
CA ALA A 56 -2.57 11.89 -9.47
C ALA A 56 -2.05 12.35 -10.85
N PRO A 57 -0.85 12.97 -10.95
CA PRO A 57 -0.20 13.21 -12.23
C PRO A 57 0.41 11.90 -12.77
N ILE A 58 -0.19 11.39 -13.86
CA ILE A 58 0.20 10.16 -14.53
C ILE A 58 0.39 10.47 -16.03
N ALA A 59 1.45 11.21 -16.33
CA ALA A 59 1.86 11.49 -17.70
C ALA A 59 2.43 10.23 -18.39
N GLY A 60 2.17 10.08 -19.70
CA GLY A 60 2.71 9.01 -20.54
C GLY A 60 1.98 7.66 -20.47
N VAL A 61 1.04 7.46 -19.54
CA VAL A 61 0.36 6.18 -19.32
C VAL A 61 -1.04 6.18 -19.96
N THR A 62 -1.43 5.08 -20.60
CA THR A 62 -2.78 4.87 -21.14
C THR A 62 -3.76 4.43 -20.03
N PRO A 63 -5.08 4.65 -20.18
CA PRO A 63 -6.06 4.15 -19.20
C PRO A 63 -6.00 2.64 -18.99
N ASP A 64 -5.69 1.87 -20.04
CA ASP A 64 -5.60 0.41 -20.02
C ASP A 64 -4.37 -0.11 -19.22
N ASN A 65 -3.40 0.77 -18.92
CA ASN A 65 -2.21 0.47 -18.12
C ASN A 65 -2.31 1.03 -16.69
N ILE A 66 -3.52 1.34 -16.21
CA ILE A 66 -3.78 1.81 -14.84
C ILE A 66 -4.82 0.90 -14.20
N ASP A 67 -4.46 0.30 -13.07
CA ASP A 67 -5.37 -0.47 -12.22
C ASP A 67 -5.80 0.37 -11.00
N ILE A 68 -7.05 0.21 -10.57
CA ILE A 68 -7.68 0.98 -9.49
C ILE A 68 -8.59 0.07 -8.68
N GLU A 69 -8.09 -0.38 -7.53
CA GLU A 69 -8.85 -1.16 -6.55
C GLU A 69 -9.46 -0.22 -5.48
N VAL A 70 -10.67 -0.55 -5.02
CA VAL A 70 -11.32 0.11 -3.88
C VAL A 70 -11.83 -0.99 -2.93
N ALA A 71 -11.12 -1.22 -1.84
CA ALA A 71 -11.39 -2.26 -0.85
C ALA A 71 -11.66 -1.63 0.53
N GLU A 72 -12.85 -1.86 1.08
CA GLU A 72 -13.36 -1.24 2.32
C GLU A 72 -13.24 0.30 2.35
N ASP A 73 -12.20 0.84 3.00
CA ASP A 73 -11.88 2.27 3.04
C ASP A 73 -10.53 2.62 2.39
N VAL A 74 -9.90 1.68 1.67
CA VAL A 74 -8.63 1.89 0.96
C VAL A 74 -8.86 1.97 -0.56
N VAL A 75 -8.23 2.95 -1.20
CA VAL A 75 -8.08 3.02 -2.67
C VAL A 75 -6.64 2.72 -3.02
N THR A 76 -6.40 1.71 -3.86
CA THR A 76 -5.05 1.37 -4.36
C THR A 76 -4.99 1.66 -5.85
N ILE A 77 -4.01 2.47 -6.25
CA ILE A 77 -3.74 2.84 -7.64
C ILE A 77 -2.44 2.17 -8.06
N ARG A 78 -2.43 1.39 -9.14
CA ARG A 78 -1.24 0.76 -9.73
C ARG A 78 -1.12 1.12 -11.21
N GLY A 79 0.06 0.94 -11.79
CA GLY A 79 0.28 1.07 -13.24
C GLY A 79 1.76 1.11 -13.59
N GLU A 80 2.10 1.34 -14.86
CA GLU A 80 3.49 1.40 -15.33
C GLU A 80 3.77 2.62 -16.22
N ARG A 81 4.90 3.30 -15.98
CA ARG A 81 5.47 4.31 -16.87
C ARG A 81 6.54 3.66 -17.76
N VAL A 82 6.19 3.30 -18.98
CA VAL A 82 7.13 2.76 -19.98
C VAL A 82 8.07 3.87 -20.47
N ASP A 83 9.38 3.61 -20.46
CA ASP A 83 10.40 4.45 -21.09
C ASP A 83 10.69 3.89 -22.50
N GLU A 84 10.48 4.68 -23.55
CA GLU A 84 10.62 4.28 -24.96
C GLU A 84 12.11 4.22 -25.42
N LYS A 85 13.01 3.75 -24.53
CA LYS A 85 14.47 3.98 -24.60
C LYS A 85 15.14 3.67 -25.94
N GLU A 86 15.62 4.73 -26.59
CA GLU A 86 16.67 4.67 -27.63
C GLU A 86 18.06 5.08 -27.10
N VAL A 87 18.22 5.38 -25.80
CA VAL A 87 19.42 6.04 -25.23
C VAL A 87 20.02 5.27 -24.05
N ASP A 88 21.31 4.95 -24.13
CA ASP A 88 22.07 4.31 -23.04
C ASP A 88 22.30 5.22 -21.84
N ARG A 89 22.40 4.62 -20.64
CA ARG A 89 22.54 5.35 -19.36
C ARG A 89 23.74 6.30 -19.32
N GLU A 90 24.83 5.98 -20.01
CA GLU A 90 26.04 6.81 -20.07
C GLU A 90 25.90 8.09 -20.91
N HIS A 91 24.86 8.19 -21.73
CA HIS A 91 24.57 9.37 -22.55
C HIS A 91 23.64 10.39 -21.88
N TYR A 92 23.10 10.10 -20.68
CA TYR A 92 22.29 11.05 -19.91
C TYR A 92 23.18 12.03 -19.15
N TYR A 93 23.00 13.34 -19.39
CA TYR A 93 23.55 14.38 -18.51
C TYR A 93 22.85 14.39 -17.14
N VAL A 94 21.53 14.19 -17.13
CA VAL A 94 20.66 14.10 -15.94
C VAL A 94 19.48 13.17 -16.29
N GLN A 95 18.99 12.38 -15.33
CA GLN A 95 17.75 11.60 -15.45
C GLN A 95 16.95 11.72 -14.15
N GLU A 96 15.93 12.58 -14.13
CA GLU A 96 15.03 12.81 -12.98
C GLU A 96 13.65 12.15 -13.14
N CYS A 97 13.27 11.76 -14.37
CA CYS A 97 12.03 11.05 -14.64
C CYS A 97 12.10 9.62 -14.11
N TYR A 98 11.12 9.22 -13.28
CA TYR A 98 10.92 7.83 -12.89
C TYR A 98 10.19 7.06 -13.99
N TRP A 99 10.70 5.85 -14.29
CA TRP A 99 10.14 4.91 -15.23
C TRP A 99 10.10 3.50 -14.62
N GLY A 100 9.13 2.69 -15.00
CA GLY A 100 8.77 1.43 -14.35
C GLY A 100 7.40 1.48 -13.66
N ALA A 101 7.09 0.45 -12.89
CA ALA A 101 5.85 0.29 -12.16
C ALA A 101 5.69 1.34 -11.05
N PHE A 102 4.44 1.69 -10.72
CA PHE A 102 4.12 2.61 -9.63
C PHE A 102 2.90 2.14 -8.85
N SER A 103 2.91 2.41 -7.55
CA SER A 103 1.80 2.09 -6.66
C SER A 103 1.54 3.20 -5.63
N ARG A 104 0.27 3.33 -5.23
CA ARG A 104 -0.15 4.15 -4.09
C ARG A 104 -1.48 3.69 -3.52
N SER A 105 -1.45 3.24 -2.27
CA SER A 105 -2.66 3.07 -1.43
C SER A 105 -2.99 4.36 -0.68
N VAL A 106 -4.29 4.66 -0.56
CA VAL A 106 -4.85 5.84 0.12
C VAL A 106 -6.01 5.39 1.02
N ILE A 107 -5.86 5.55 2.33
CA ILE A 107 -6.96 5.37 3.29
C ILE A 107 -7.91 6.56 3.18
N LEU A 108 -9.20 6.29 2.98
CA LEU A 108 -10.26 7.27 2.81
C LEU A 108 -10.67 7.84 4.18
N PRO A 109 -10.67 9.16 4.38
CA PRO A 109 -10.93 9.77 5.69
C PRO A 109 -12.42 9.72 6.13
N THR A 110 -13.27 9.00 5.41
CA THR A 110 -14.70 8.87 5.67
C THR A 110 -15.33 7.74 4.84
N SER A 111 -16.44 7.17 5.31
CA SER A 111 -17.17 6.12 4.60
C SER A 111 -17.66 6.57 3.22
N THR A 112 -17.42 5.76 2.20
CA THR A 112 -17.83 6.03 0.81
C THR A 112 -18.69 4.90 0.23
N ILE A 113 -19.16 5.09 -1.01
CA ILE A 113 -19.96 4.13 -1.77
C ILE A 113 -19.09 3.67 -2.95
N ALA A 114 -18.26 2.65 -2.73
CA ALA A 114 -17.23 2.19 -3.67
C ALA A 114 -17.81 1.76 -5.03
N GLU A 115 -19.01 1.18 -5.04
CA GLU A 115 -19.73 0.73 -6.25
C GLU A 115 -20.23 1.90 -7.13
N LYS A 116 -19.98 3.13 -6.70
CA LYS A 116 -20.26 4.37 -7.44
C LYS A 116 -19.00 5.24 -7.62
N ALA A 117 -17.82 4.67 -7.39
CA ALA A 117 -16.56 5.31 -7.78
C ALA A 117 -16.53 5.53 -9.31
N ALA A 118 -15.93 6.64 -9.72
CA ALA A 118 -15.68 6.95 -11.12
C ALA A 118 -14.25 7.48 -11.28
N ALA A 119 -13.50 6.91 -12.23
CA ALA A 119 -12.17 7.35 -12.59
C ALA A 119 -12.17 8.01 -13.98
N ALA A 120 -11.34 9.04 -14.16
CA ALA A 120 -11.09 9.66 -15.45
C ALA A 120 -9.63 10.11 -15.55
N LEU A 121 -8.95 9.70 -16.62
CA LEU A 121 -7.64 10.22 -17.01
C LEU A 121 -7.85 11.32 -18.06
N LYS A 122 -7.40 12.55 -17.78
CA LYS A 122 -7.48 13.68 -18.70
C LYS A 122 -6.22 14.53 -18.62
N ASP A 123 -5.66 14.89 -19.78
CA ASP A 123 -4.48 15.76 -19.90
C ASP A 123 -3.28 15.31 -19.03
N GLY A 124 -3.10 13.99 -18.86
CA GLY A 124 -2.05 13.39 -18.01
C GLY A 124 -2.35 13.40 -16.49
N VAL A 125 -3.59 13.71 -16.08
CA VAL A 125 -4.01 13.69 -14.67
C VAL A 125 -5.15 12.70 -14.46
N LEU A 126 -4.92 11.68 -13.64
CA LEU A 126 -5.96 10.78 -13.15
C LEU A 126 -6.76 11.51 -12.06
N THR A 127 -8.08 11.45 -12.14
CA THR A 127 -9.01 11.91 -11.10
C THR A 127 -9.97 10.77 -10.76
N ILE A 128 -9.96 10.32 -9.50
CA ILE A 128 -10.89 9.34 -8.95
C ILE A 128 -11.87 10.10 -8.06
N THR A 129 -13.17 9.92 -8.28
CA THR A 129 -14.25 10.53 -7.49
C THR A 129 -15.10 9.43 -6.87
N ILE A 130 -15.23 9.43 -5.54
CA ILE A 130 -15.98 8.41 -4.81
C ILE A 130 -17.07 9.08 -3.96
N PRO A 131 -18.37 8.82 -4.19
CA PRO A 131 -19.44 9.40 -3.41
C PRO A 131 -19.34 9.02 -1.93
N LYS A 132 -19.56 9.99 -1.04
CA LYS A 132 -19.59 9.74 0.40
C LYS A 132 -20.92 9.09 0.79
N VAL A 133 -20.89 8.24 1.82
CA VAL A 133 -22.12 7.81 2.50
C VAL A 133 -22.78 9.05 3.11
N ALA A 134 -24.09 9.19 2.92
CA ALA A 134 -24.84 10.32 3.47
C ALA A 134 -24.82 10.27 5.01
N GLN A 135 -23.97 11.08 5.63
CA GLN A 135 -23.85 11.09 7.10
C GLN A 135 -25.10 11.68 7.76
N ASP A 136 -25.65 10.89 8.67
CA ASP A 136 -26.78 11.23 9.53
C ASP A 136 -26.48 12.46 10.39
N LYS A 137 -27.52 13.25 10.72
CA LYS A 137 -27.35 14.50 11.49
C LYS A 137 -26.65 14.25 12.85
N VAL A 138 -25.69 15.11 13.19
CA VAL A 138 -24.83 15.07 14.39
C VAL A 138 -25.56 14.53 15.63
N LYS A 139 -25.22 13.31 16.03
CA LYS A 139 -25.80 12.62 17.20
C LYS A 139 -25.18 13.19 18.48
N LYS A 140 -25.90 14.12 19.15
CA LYS A 140 -25.49 14.67 20.46
C LYS A 140 -25.55 13.59 21.55
N ILE A 141 -24.41 13.01 21.88
CA ILE A 141 -24.26 12.09 23.03
C ILE A 141 -24.30 12.91 24.33
N LYS A 142 -25.05 12.43 25.33
CA LYS A 142 -25.00 12.95 26.70
C LYS A 142 -24.03 12.11 27.52
N VAL A 143 -23.03 12.73 28.12
CA VAL A 143 -22.19 12.09 29.13
C VAL A 143 -23.06 11.72 30.33
N LYS A 144 -22.93 10.48 30.81
CA LYS A 144 -23.44 10.06 32.12
C LYS A 144 -22.26 10.03 33.11
N PRO A 145 -22.45 10.40 34.39
CA PRO A 145 -21.43 10.11 35.39
C PRO A 145 -21.24 8.59 35.53
N VAL A 146 -19.99 8.17 35.74
CA VAL A 146 -19.68 6.85 36.29
C VAL A 146 -19.88 6.92 37.80
N GLY A 147 -20.44 5.85 38.38
CA GLY A 147 -20.66 5.67 39.82
C GLY A 147 -20.67 4.20 40.17
#